data_AF-S9VV13-F1
#
_entry.id   AF-S9VV13-F1
#
_cell.length_a   1.000
_cell.length_b   1.000
_cell.length_c   1.000
_cell.angle_alpha   90.00
_cell.angle_beta   90.00
_cell.angle_gamma   90.00
#
_symmetry.space_group_name_H-M   'P 1'
#
loop_
_entity.id
_entity.type
_entity.pdbx_description
1 polymer ?
#
loop_
_entity_poly.entity_id
_entity_poly.type
_entity_poly.pdbx_seq_one_letter_code
_entity_poly.pdbx_strand_id
1 'polypeptide(L)'
;MSSNILDEIKASTKELVDKCDWISISQSSLPSLIDALQNTLQDPRPSKFPLNFKSIEDEVNFVALYGLVSFGSGFRNQLHEAIGRGAQETSLFLMLSIYISNETGIPDANYLTNIKEHDVQSWMNVPAIEEKPVQSLPGVFAVSSSHLMELVKKMTFVFNSTGEILKKENFSSMGEFCLRYGNTKDPSILVNALVSTFPAFHDVEQVFGVEVYLLKKAQLTAYQLSLLFPDRFGSGGLCIFADNVIPTILCLYGVIEISKELRKKLENKVLLEKEEITVLRASSVVVCELISEATKIPSPQLDQALWKLGKSTPELRNSPRFLYQDTVMF
;
A
#
# COMPACT_ATOMS: atom_id res chain seq x y z
N MET A 1 -20.76 10.41 -20.30
CA MET A 1 -19.97 9.20 -19.96
C MET A 1 -19.98 9.13 -18.45
N SER A 2 -20.41 8.03 -17.85
CA SER A 2 -20.20 7.83 -16.42
C SER A 2 -18.70 7.87 -16.17
N SER A 3 -18.24 8.76 -15.28
CA SER A 3 -16.85 8.78 -14.81
C SER A 3 -16.52 7.38 -14.30
N ASN A 4 -15.40 6.79 -14.72
CA ASN A 4 -14.95 5.54 -14.11
C ASN A 4 -14.22 5.86 -12.80
N ILE A 5 -14.05 4.87 -11.92
CA ILE A 5 -13.44 5.08 -10.58
C ILE A 5 -12.01 5.63 -10.64
N LEU A 6 -11.26 5.42 -11.74
CA LEU A 6 -9.91 5.97 -11.91
C LEU A 6 -9.94 7.46 -12.27
N ASP A 7 -10.94 7.90 -13.02
CA ASP A 7 -11.18 9.33 -13.27
C ASP A 7 -11.60 10.05 -11.99
N GLU A 8 -12.36 9.39 -11.11
CA GLU A 8 -12.75 9.92 -9.79
C GLU A 8 -11.54 10.12 -8.86
N ILE A 9 -10.55 9.21 -8.89
CA ILE A 9 -9.27 9.39 -8.19
C ILE A 9 -8.58 10.67 -8.66
N LYS A 10 -8.44 10.88 -9.96
CA LYS A 10 -7.77 12.07 -10.51
C LYS A 10 -8.53 13.35 -10.18
N ALA A 11 -9.86 13.34 -10.35
CA ALA A 11 -10.70 14.51 -10.11
C ALA A 11 -10.71 14.92 -8.63
N SER A 12 -10.95 13.96 -7.73
CA SER A 12 -11.04 14.22 -6.30
C SER A 12 -9.70 14.61 -5.67
N THR A 13 -8.60 13.98 -6.07
CA THR A 13 -7.26 14.35 -5.58
C THR A 13 -6.86 15.74 -6.06
N LYS A 14 -7.20 16.11 -7.30
CA LYS A 14 -6.99 17.47 -7.80
C LYS A 14 -7.83 18.50 -7.03
N GLU A 15 -9.12 18.24 -6.82
CA GLU A 15 -9.99 19.15 -6.07
C GLU A 15 -9.49 19.36 -4.64
N LEU A 16 -9.06 18.28 -3.96
CA LEU A 16 -8.50 18.37 -2.62
C LEU A 16 -7.24 19.25 -2.58
N VAL A 17 -6.31 19.02 -3.50
CA VAL A 17 -5.04 19.75 -3.55
C VAL A 17 -5.28 21.22 -3.86
N ASP A 18 -6.23 21.55 -4.74
CA ASP A 18 -6.60 22.94 -5.06
C ASP A 18 -7.24 23.68 -3.87
N LYS A 19 -7.81 22.96 -2.88
CA LYS A 19 -8.37 23.53 -1.63
C LYS A 19 -7.36 23.64 -0.48
N CYS A 20 -6.19 23.01 -0.59
CA CYS A 20 -5.17 23.02 0.44
C CYS A 20 -4.27 24.26 0.31
N ASP A 21 -4.08 25.00 1.41
CA ASP A 21 -3.25 26.22 1.43
C ASP A 21 -1.84 26.00 2.03
N TRP A 22 -1.57 24.82 2.60
CA TRP A 22 -0.33 24.48 3.28
C TRP A 22 0.59 23.53 2.49
N ILE A 23 0.19 23.15 1.26
CA ILE A 23 1.05 22.53 0.24
C ILE A 23 1.08 23.41 -1.01
N SER A 24 2.24 23.46 -1.66
CA SER A 24 2.35 23.92 -3.06
C SER A 24 3.13 22.92 -3.91
N ILE A 25 2.84 22.89 -5.21
CA ILE A 25 3.54 22.06 -6.20
C ILE A 25 4.52 22.95 -6.98
N SER A 26 5.81 22.69 -6.85
CA SER A 26 6.85 23.41 -7.58
C SER A 26 7.10 22.79 -8.95
N GLN A 27 6.56 23.43 -9.99
CA GLN A 27 6.80 23.00 -11.38
C GLN A 27 8.28 23.16 -11.80
N SER A 28 9.01 24.12 -11.22
CA SER A 28 10.44 24.33 -11.52
C SER A 28 11.33 23.22 -10.97
N SER A 29 10.86 22.45 -9.97
CA SER A 29 11.58 21.29 -9.42
C SER A 29 11.36 20.00 -10.21
N LEU A 30 10.32 19.92 -11.06
CA LEU A 30 9.99 18.71 -11.83
C LEU A 30 11.14 18.19 -12.70
N PRO A 31 11.88 19.03 -13.46
CA PRO A 31 12.97 18.54 -14.30
C PRO A 31 14.05 17.78 -13.52
N SER A 32 14.37 18.21 -12.29
CA SER A 32 15.38 17.55 -11.46
C SER A 32 14.91 16.16 -10.99
N LEU A 33 13.64 16.01 -10.63
CA LEU A 33 13.08 14.70 -10.30
C LEU A 33 13.02 13.79 -11.53
N ILE A 34 12.59 14.31 -12.68
CA ILE A 34 12.51 13.53 -13.93
C ILE A 34 13.89 13.00 -14.32
N ASP A 35 14.94 13.81 -14.23
CA ASP A 35 16.32 13.39 -14.47
C ASP A 35 16.74 12.27 -13.51
N ALA A 36 16.47 12.41 -12.21
CA ALA A 36 16.77 11.37 -11.23
C ALA A 36 16.03 10.05 -11.51
N LEU A 37 14.80 10.12 -12.01
CA LEU A 37 13.99 8.95 -12.37
C LEU A 37 14.60 8.15 -13.54
N GLN A 38 15.32 8.79 -14.47
CA GLN A 38 15.94 8.08 -15.62
C GLN A 38 16.82 6.90 -15.20
N ASN A 39 17.51 7.02 -14.07
CA ASN A 39 18.38 5.96 -13.54
C ASN A 39 17.63 4.79 -12.88
N THR A 40 16.34 4.98 -12.61
CA THR A 40 15.50 4.03 -11.88
C THR A 40 14.34 3.47 -12.70
N LEU A 41 13.97 4.15 -13.79
CA LEU A 41 13.03 3.67 -14.79
C LEU A 41 13.51 2.35 -15.39
N GLN A 42 12.60 1.40 -15.43
CA GLN A 42 12.80 0.08 -16.03
C GLN A 42 11.50 -0.38 -16.64
N ASP A 43 11.61 -1.30 -17.62
CA ASP A 43 10.45 -1.99 -18.12
C ASP A 43 9.72 -2.71 -16.98
N PRO A 44 8.38 -2.63 -16.94
CA PRO A 44 7.59 -3.38 -15.96
C PRO A 44 7.94 -4.86 -16.03
N ARG A 45 8.32 -5.43 -14.90
CA ARG A 45 8.54 -6.88 -14.78
C ARG A 45 7.65 -7.44 -13.69
N PRO A 46 6.98 -8.58 -13.93
CA PRO A 46 6.24 -9.23 -12.87
C PRO A 46 7.18 -9.59 -11.73
N SER A 47 6.72 -9.35 -10.50
CA SER A 47 7.35 -9.94 -9.34
C SER A 47 7.06 -11.44 -9.38
N LYS A 48 8.06 -12.24 -9.77
CA LYS A 48 7.94 -13.69 -9.69
C LYS A 48 8.10 -14.12 -8.25
N PHE A 49 7.04 -14.68 -7.68
CA PHE A 49 7.12 -15.34 -6.39
C PHE A 49 7.80 -16.70 -6.56
N PRO A 50 8.70 -17.11 -5.65
CA PRO A 50 9.40 -18.39 -5.75
C PRO A 50 8.50 -19.57 -5.32
N LEU A 51 7.27 -19.61 -5.83
CA LEU A 51 6.20 -20.54 -5.45
C LEU A 51 5.72 -21.34 -6.68
N ASN A 52 5.17 -22.53 -6.44
CA ASN A 52 4.63 -23.41 -7.49
C ASN A 52 3.12 -23.59 -7.35
N PHE A 53 2.34 -22.70 -7.97
CA PHE A 53 0.88 -22.70 -7.87
C PHE A 53 0.24 -23.85 -8.67
N LYS A 54 -0.85 -24.42 -8.14
CA LYS A 54 -1.55 -25.55 -8.79
C LYS A 54 -2.39 -25.09 -9.99
N SER A 55 -2.79 -23.82 -10.01
CA SER A 55 -3.65 -23.23 -11.03
C SER A 55 -3.36 -21.74 -11.19
N ILE A 56 -3.84 -21.15 -12.28
CA ILE A 56 -3.83 -19.69 -12.47
C ILE A 56 -4.67 -19.01 -11.36
N GLU A 57 -5.79 -19.61 -10.97
CA GLU A 57 -6.62 -19.06 -9.90
C GLU A 57 -5.87 -18.98 -8.57
N ASP A 58 -5.08 -20.00 -8.22
CA ASP A 58 -4.27 -20.01 -6.99
C ASP A 58 -3.26 -18.86 -6.99
N GLU A 59 -2.59 -18.63 -8.12
CA GLU A 59 -1.62 -17.54 -8.24
C GLU A 59 -2.30 -16.16 -8.18
N VAL A 60 -3.45 -15.99 -8.86
CA VAL A 60 -4.27 -14.78 -8.75
C VAL A 60 -4.74 -14.57 -7.31
N ASN A 61 -5.15 -15.64 -6.62
CA ASN A 61 -5.59 -15.61 -5.23
C ASN A 61 -4.45 -15.15 -4.30
N PHE A 62 -3.23 -15.68 -4.48
CA PHE A 62 -2.05 -15.25 -3.74
C PHE A 62 -1.76 -13.76 -3.94
N VAL A 63 -1.76 -13.29 -5.20
CA VAL A 63 -1.47 -11.89 -5.54
C VAL A 63 -2.52 -10.97 -4.96
N ALA A 64 -3.80 -11.33 -5.07
CA ALA A 64 -4.91 -10.55 -4.52
C ALA A 64 -4.86 -10.47 -2.99
N LEU A 65 -4.56 -11.58 -2.31
CA LEU A 65 -4.38 -11.59 -0.85
C LEU A 65 -3.13 -10.81 -0.42
N TYR A 66 -2.03 -10.87 -1.17
CA TYR A 66 -0.85 -10.04 -0.92
C TYR A 66 -1.17 -8.54 -1.05
N GLY A 67 -1.91 -8.15 -2.10
CA GLY A 67 -2.41 -6.80 -2.27
C GLY A 67 -3.32 -6.35 -1.13
N LEU A 68 -4.22 -7.22 -0.67
CA LEU A 68 -5.13 -7.00 0.46
C LEU A 68 -4.38 -6.67 1.75
N VAL A 69 -3.33 -7.43 2.07
CA VAL A 69 -2.52 -7.25 3.31
C VAL A 69 -1.34 -6.30 3.14
N SER A 70 -1.22 -5.59 2.02
CA SER A 70 -0.14 -4.64 1.76
C SER A 70 -0.30 -3.31 2.52
N PHE A 71 -0.46 -3.39 3.85
CA PHE A 71 -0.55 -2.27 4.79
C PHE A 71 0.38 -2.47 6.00
N GLY A 72 0.39 -1.51 6.93
CA GLY A 72 1.22 -1.56 8.14
C GLY A 72 2.45 -0.66 8.09
N SER A 73 2.53 0.25 7.12
CA SER A 73 3.64 1.22 7.01
C SER A 73 3.74 2.14 8.24
N GLY A 74 2.64 2.36 8.96
CA GLY A 74 2.62 3.03 10.27
C GLY A 74 3.44 2.32 11.37
N PHE A 75 3.60 0.99 11.25
CA PHE A 75 4.39 0.17 12.18
C PHE A 75 5.84 -0.03 11.71
N ARG A 76 6.30 0.67 10.67
CA ARG A 76 7.61 0.43 10.04
C ARG A 76 8.77 0.45 11.03
N ASN A 77 8.78 1.41 11.96
CA ASN A 77 9.90 1.55 12.90
C ASN A 77 9.91 0.37 13.89
N GLN A 78 8.74 0.01 14.42
CA GLN A 78 8.55 -1.12 15.32
C GLN A 78 8.90 -2.45 14.63
N LEU A 79 8.55 -2.61 13.35
CA LEU A 79 8.91 -3.78 12.56
C LEU A 79 10.43 -3.87 12.34
N HIS A 80 11.10 -2.77 12.00
CA HIS A 80 12.55 -2.77 11.85
C HIS A 80 13.27 -3.07 13.18
N GLU A 81 12.81 -2.48 14.28
CA GLU A 81 13.38 -2.69 15.62
C GLU A 81 13.22 -4.16 16.07
N ALA A 82 12.03 -4.73 15.89
CA ALA A 82 11.74 -6.08 16.39
C ALA A 82 12.29 -7.19 15.49
N ILE A 83 12.23 -7.03 14.17
CA ILE A 83 12.41 -8.13 13.21
C ILE A 83 13.23 -7.76 11.98
N GLY A 84 13.82 -6.56 11.94
CA GLY A 84 14.71 -6.11 10.86
C GLY A 84 14.02 -5.81 9.51
N ARG A 85 12.70 -5.94 9.39
CA ARG A 85 11.95 -5.85 8.13
C ARG A 85 11.05 -4.62 8.07
N GLY A 86 10.80 -4.12 6.85
CA GLY A 86 9.78 -3.10 6.61
C GLY A 86 8.39 -3.71 6.35
N ALA A 87 7.34 -2.89 6.40
CA ALA A 87 5.95 -3.36 6.27
C ALA A 87 5.66 -4.20 5.00
N GLN A 88 6.15 -3.75 3.84
CA GLN A 88 6.00 -4.49 2.57
C GLN A 88 6.63 -5.89 2.64
N GLU A 89 7.86 -5.97 3.17
CA GLU A 89 8.60 -7.23 3.29
C GLU A 89 7.95 -8.16 4.33
N THR A 90 7.45 -7.61 5.43
CA THR A 90 6.66 -8.36 6.40
C THR A 90 5.38 -8.93 5.80
N SER A 91 4.67 -8.16 4.95
CA SER A 91 3.45 -8.61 4.26
C SER A 91 3.75 -9.73 3.26
N LEU A 92 4.85 -9.62 2.52
CA LEU A 92 5.30 -10.68 1.61
C LEU A 92 5.67 -11.94 2.39
N PHE A 93 6.43 -11.80 3.48
CA PHE A 93 6.81 -12.93 4.32
C PHE A 93 5.59 -13.62 4.93
N LEU A 94 4.61 -12.86 5.42
CA LEU A 94 3.32 -13.40 5.89
C LEU A 94 2.65 -14.28 4.82
N MET A 95 2.54 -13.78 3.60
CA MET A 95 1.92 -14.53 2.51
C MET A 95 2.72 -15.79 2.12
N LEU A 96 4.05 -15.71 2.09
CA LEU A 96 4.91 -16.87 1.85
C LEU A 96 4.76 -17.90 2.97
N SER A 97 4.72 -17.48 4.23
CA SER A 97 4.52 -18.35 5.39
C SER A 97 3.17 -19.05 5.34
N ILE A 98 2.09 -18.33 5.01
CA ILE A 98 0.76 -18.91 4.82
C ILE A 98 0.80 -20.01 3.74
N TYR A 99 1.43 -19.73 2.59
CA TYR A 99 1.54 -20.69 1.50
C TYR A 99 2.30 -21.95 1.89
N ILE A 100 3.41 -21.80 2.62
CA ILE A 100 4.26 -22.92 3.05
C ILE A 100 3.59 -23.74 4.15
N SER A 101 2.88 -23.09 5.08
CA SER A 101 2.25 -23.74 6.22
C SER A 101 0.94 -24.45 5.89
N ASN A 102 0.30 -24.14 4.76
CA ASN A 102 -0.98 -24.73 4.38
C ASN A 102 -0.79 -25.88 3.37
N GLU A 103 -1.02 -27.12 3.81
CA GLU A 103 -0.93 -28.33 2.97
C GLU A 103 -1.87 -28.26 1.75
N THR A 104 -3.00 -27.56 1.87
CA THR A 104 -3.98 -27.43 0.79
C THR A 104 -3.62 -26.36 -0.25
N GLY A 105 -2.67 -25.47 0.05
CA GLY A 105 -2.21 -24.40 -0.84
C GLY A 105 -2.61 -23.00 -0.34
N ILE A 106 -3.09 -22.13 -1.23
CA ILE A 106 -3.51 -20.77 -0.88
C ILE A 106 -4.85 -20.79 -0.13
N PRO A 107 -5.06 -19.95 0.92
CA PRO A 107 -6.34 -19.85 1.62
C PRO A 107 -7.54 -19.61 0.69
N ASP A 108 -8.57 -20.45 0.86
CA ASP A 108 -9.91 -20.22 0.33
C ASP A 108 -10.74 -19.37 1.32
N ALA A 109 -11.99 -19.05 0.95
CA ALA A 109 -12.89 -18.28 1.79
C ALA A 109 -13.11 -18.94 3.18
N ASN A 110 -13.16 -20.27 3.27
CA ASN A 110 -13.32 -20.99 4.54
C ASN A 110 -12.09 -20.86 5.43
N TYR A 111 -10.91 -21.06 4.87
CA TYR A 111 -9.65 -20.93 5.60
C TYR A 111 -9.50 -19.52 6.15
N LEU A 112 -9.75 -18.50 5.32
CA LEU A 112 -9.68 -17.09 5.70
C LEU A 112 -10.55 -16.76 6.93
N THR A 113 -11.78 -17.29 7.00
CA THR A 113 -12.66 -17.05 8.18
C THR A 113 -12.14 -17.63 9.50
N ASN A 114 -11.22 -18.59 9.43
CA ASN A 114 -10.76 -19.35 10.59
C ASN A 114 -9.37 -18.97 11.08
N ILE A 115 -8.65 -18.08 10.37
CA ILE A 115 -7.32 -17.59 10.77
C ILE A 115 -7.40 -16.95 12.16
N LYS A 116 -6.45 -17.30 13.03
CA LYS A 116 -6.34 -16.75 14.38
C LYS A 116 -5.16 -15.79 14.50
N GLU A 117 -5.23 -14.91 15.50
CA GLU A 117 -4.15 -13.96 15.79
C GLU A 117 -2.81 -14.65 16.05
N HIS A 118 -2.81 -15.82 16.70
CA HIS A 118 -1.57 -16.57 16.95
C HIS A 118 -0.93 -17.11 15.67
N ASP A 119 -1.73 -17.52 14.68
CA ASP A 119 -1.22 -17.94 13.37
C ASP A 119 -0.57 -16.76 12.66
N VAL A 120 -1.26 -15.62 12.61
CA VAL A 120 -0.77 -14.40 11.96
C VAL A 120 0.49 -13.88 12.65
N GLN A 121 0.53 -13.87 13.98
CA GLN A 121 1.71 -13.50 14.75
C GLN A 121 2.91 -14.41 14.43
N SER A 122 2.68 -15.72 14.36
CA SER A 122 3.70 -16.72 14.01
C SER A 122 4.19 -16.55 12.57
N TRP A 123 3.29 -16.42 11.60
CA TRP A 123 3.61 -16.24 10.19
C TRP A 123 4.32 -14.91 9.90
N MET A 124 3.93 -13.83 10.59
CA MET A 124 4.67 -12.56 10.50
C MET A 124 6.04 -12.64 11.18
N ASN A 125 6.26 -13.63 12.05
CA ASN A 125 7.42 -13.78 12.92
C ASN A 125 7.68 -12.50 13.73
N VAL A 126 6.65 -12.00 14.41
CA VAL A 126 6.72 -10.81 15.29
C VAL A 126 6.60 -11.22 16.76
N PRO A 127 7.28 -10.55 17.70
CA PRO A 127 7.21 -10.91 19.12
C PRO A 127 5.83 -10.57 19.70
N ALA A 128 5.27 -11.45 20.54
CA ALA A 128 3.99 -11.19 21.22
C ALA A 128 4.14 -10.24 22.42
N ILE A 129 5.35 -10.17 22.99
CA ILE A 129 5.71 -9.36 24.15
C ILE A 129 6.94 -8.51 23.85
N GLU A 130 7.09 -7.42 24.59
CA GLU A 130 8.28 -6.58 24.58
C GLU A 130 8.81 -6.38 26.00
N GLU A 131 10.13 -6.33 26.13
CA GLU A 131 10.83 -6.12 27.39
C GLU A 131 11.43 -4.71 27.41
N LYS A 132 11.10 -3.92 28.43
CA LYS A 132 11.65 -2.57 28.61
C LYS A 132 12.33 -2.45 29.97
N PRO A 133 13.56 -1.91 30.03
CA PRO A 133 14.27 -1.74 31.29
C PRO A 133 13.50 -0.78 32.21
N VAL A 134 13.34 -1.15 33.47
CA VAL A 134 12.70 -0.31 34.49
C VAL A 134 13.73 0.69 35.00
N GLN A 135 13.54 1.98 34.69
CA GLN A 135 14.53 3.03 35.00
C GLN A 135 14.90 3.10 36.49
N SER A 136 13.97 2.77 37.40
CA SER A 136 14.20 2.80 38.84
C SER A 136 14.90 1.56 39.41
N LEU A 137 15.01 0.47 38.65
CA LEU A 137 15.51 -0.83 39.12
C LEU A 137 16.51 -1.43 38.10
N PRO A 138 17.82 -1.13 38.24
CA PRO A 138 18.85 -1.70 37.38
C PRO A 138 18.79 -3.23 37.35
N GLY A 139 18.74 -3.82 36.16
CA GLY A 139 18.63 -5.27 35.96
C GLY A 139 17.22 -5.84 35.93
N VAL A 140 16.18 -5.02 36.10
CA VAL A 140 14.77 -5.43 35.99
C VAL A 140 14.16 -4.95 34.68
N PHE A 141 13.47 -5.85 33.98
CA PHE A 141 12.69 -5.54 32.78
C PHE A 141 11.20 -5.67 33.06
N ALA A 142 10.42 -4.69 32.60
CA ALA A 142 8.98 -4.80 32.53
C ALA A 142 8.59 -5.51 31.23
N VAL A 143 7.74 -6.52 31.34
CA VAL A 143 7.17 -7.23 30.19
C VAL A 143 5.80 -6.63 29.88
N SER A 144 5.56 -6.28 28.62
CA SER A 144 4.26 -5.81 28.15
C SER A 144 3.90 -6.44 26.81
N SER A 145 2.65 -6.34 26.38
CA SER A 145 2.25 -6.80 25.04
C SER A 145 2.96 -5.98 23.97
N SER A 146 3.51 -6.64 22.95
CA SER A 146 4.17 -5.93 21.86
C SER A 146 3.20 -5.01 21.13
N HIS A 147 3.65 -3.80 20.81
CA HIS A 147 2.90 -2.88 19.95
C HIS A 147 2.54 -3.50 18.58
N LEU A 148 3.32 -4.47 18.09
CA LEU A 148 3.07 -5.16 16.83
C LEU A 148 1.84 -6.09 16.89
N MET A 149 1.34 -6.44 18.08
CA MET A 149 0.10 -7.20 18.21
C MET A 149 -1.13 -6.42 17.71
N GLU A 150 -1.08 -5.09 17.67
CA GLU A 150 -2.13 -4.30 17.02
C GLU A 150 -2.17 -4.55 15.50
N LEU A 151 -1.00 -4.64 14.85
CA LEU A 151 -0.91 -4.97 13.43
C LEU A 151 -1.40 -6.40 13.17
N VAL A 152 -1.03 -7.36 14.03
CA VAL A 152 -1.52 -8.76 13.96
C VAL A 152 -3.04 -8.82 14.03
N LYS A 153 -3.66 -8.08 14.95
CA LYS A 153 -5.12 -7.99 15.08
C LYS A 153 -5.77 -7.42 13.83
N LYS A 154 -5.22 -6.33 13.29
CA LYS A 154 -5.71 -5.71 12.04
C LYS A 154 -5.60 -6.67 10.85
N MET A 155 -4.48 -7.39 10.69
CA MET A 155 -4.29 -8.41 9.65
C MET A 155 -5.29 -9.57 9.78
N THR A 156 -5.46 -10.09 11.00
CA THR A 156 -6.42 -11.16 11.29
C THR A 156 -7.85 -10.72 10.97
N PHE A 157 -8.22 -9.51 11.37
CA PHE A 157 -9.54 -8.94 11.06
C PHE A 157 -9.77 -8.82 9.55
N VAL A 158 -8.77 -8.33 8.80
CA VAL A 158 -8.87 -8.20 7.33
C VAL A 158 -9.04 -9.57 6.67
N PHE A 159 -8.29 -10.60 7.07
CA PHE A 159 -8.47 -11.94 6.54
C PHE A 159 -9.86 -12.50 6.85
N ASN A 160 -10.28 -12.47 8.11
CA ASN A 160 -11.53 -13.09 8.53
C ASN A 160 -12.73 -12.39 7.87
N SER A 161 -12.75 -11.05 7.86
CA SER A 161 -13.80 -10.28 7.20
C SER A 161 -13.85 -10.54 5.70
N THR A 162 -12.70 -10.66 5.03
CA THR A 162 -12.63 -11.01 3.60
C THR A 162 -13.20 -12.40 3.34
N GLY A 163 -12.86 -13.39 4.18
CA GLY A 163 -13.42 -14.74 4.08
C GLY A 163 -14.95 -14.75 4.23
N GLU A 164 -15.49 -14.00 5.20
CA GLU A 164 -16.95 -13.91 5.40
C GLU A 164 -17.65 -13.23 4.21
N ILE A 165 -17.04 -12.17 3.64
CA ILE A 165 -17.57 -11.50 2.46
C ILE A 165 -17.55 -12.44 1.25
N LEU A 166 -16.46 -13.15 1.00
CA LEU A 166 -16.38 -14.12 -0.10
C LEU A 166 -17.49 -15.18 -0.01
N LYS A 167 -17.71 -15.76 1.18
CA LYS A 167 -18.80 -16.72 1.41
C LYS A 167 -20.17 -16.10 1.12
N LYS A 168 -20.42 -14.92 1.65
CA LYS A 168 -21.69 -14.20 1.47
C LYS A 168 -21.97 -13.91 -0.01
N GLU A 169 -20.94 -13.52 -0.75
CA GLU A 169 -21.02 -13.20 -2.18
C GLU A 169 -20.87 -14.45 -3.09
N ASN A 170 -20.82 -15.65 -2.52
CA ASN A 170 -20.66 -16.94 -3.21
C ASN A 170 -19.41 -17.03 -4.11
N PHE A 171 -18.28 -16.54 -3.59
CA PHE A 171 -16.95 -16.77 -4.15
C PHE A 171 -16.17 -17.73 -3.26
N SER A 172 -15.48 -18.69 -3.88
CA SER A 172 -14.59 -19.62 -3.19
C SER A 172 -13.27 -18.98 -2.76
N SER A 173 -12.80 -17.97 -3.48
CA SER A 173 -11.49 -17.34 -3.26
C SER A 173 -11.43 -15.90 -3.79
N MET A 174 -10.41 -15.13 -3.37
CA MET A 174 -10.11 -13.84 -4.03
C MET A 174 -9.66 -14.06 -5.49
N GLY A 175 -9.06 -15.22 -5.79
CA GLY A 175 -8.66 -15.61 -7.14
C GLY A 175 -9.85 -15.67 -8.09
N GLU A 176 -10.89 -16.40 -7.70
CA GLU A 176 -12.15 -16.50 -8.45
C GLU A 176 -12.78 -15.11 -8.64
N PHE A 177 -12.81 -14.30 -7.57
CA PHE A 177 -13.32 -12.93 -7.62
C PHE A 177 -12.57 -12.08 -8.65
N CYS A 178 -11.24 -12.02 -8.55
CA CYS A 178 -10.42 -11.24 -9.46
C CYS A 178 -10.55 -11.73 -10.91
N LEU A 179 -10.57 -13.04 -11.15
CA LEU A 179 -10.77 -13.61 -12.49
C LEU A 179 -12.14 -13.24 -13.07
N ARG A 180 -13.20 -13.18 -12.25
CA ARG A 180 -14.55 -12.78 -12.69
C ARG A 180 -14.60 -11.33 -13.16
N TYR A 181 -13.87 -10.42 -12.50
CA TYR A 181 -13.86 -8.99 -12.80
C TYR A 181 -12.62 -8.52 -13.58
N GLY A 182 -11.75 -9.46 -13.98
CA GLY A 182 -10.57 -9.18 -14.79
C GLY A 182 -10.95 -8.66 -16.17
N ASN A 183 -10.33 -7.56 -16.58
CA ASN A 183 -10.55 -6.99 -17.90
C ASN A 183 -9.24 -6.40 -18.44
N THR A 184 -8.86 -6.82 -19.66
CA THR A 184 -7.61 -6.39 -20.32
C THR A 184 -7.64 -4.95 -20.81
N LYS A 185 -8.82 -4.40 -21.09
CA LYS A 185 -9.00 -3.06 -21.66
C LYS A 185 -9.31 -2.02 -20.60
N ASP A 186 -9.98 -2.44 -19.53
CA ASP A 186 -10.51 -1.53 -18.51
C ASP A 186 -10.25 -2.06 -17.10
N PRO A 187 -9.09 -1.73 -16.49
CA PRO A 187 -8.79 -2.15 -15.12
C PRO A 187 -9.69 -1.49 -14.07
N SER A 188 -10.41 -0.41 -14.41
CA SER A 188 -11.33 0.26 -13.49
C SER A 188 -12.44 -0.67 -13.00
N ILE A 189 -12.81 -1.68 -13.81
CA ILE A 189 -13.80 -2.71 -13.46
C ILE A 189 -13.34 -3.51 -12.24
N LEU A 190 -12.11 -4.02 -12.26
CA LEU A 190 -11.57 -4.79 -11.14
C LEU A 190 -11.36 -3.90 -9.90
N VAL A 191 -10.84 -2.68 -10.10
CA VAL A 191 -10.63 -1.72 -9.00
C VAL A 191 -11.97 -1.40 -8.33
N ASN A 192 -13.01 -1.07 -9.10
CA ASN A 192 -14.34 -0.77 -8.57
C ASN A 192 -14.95 -1.98 -7.85
N ALA A 193 -14.81 -3.19 -8.41
CA ALA A 193 -15.29 -4.42 -7.79
C ALA A 193 -14.62 -4.68 -6.44
N LEU A 194 -13.30 -4.56 -6.35
CA LEU A 194 -12.55 -4.73 -5.10
C LEU A 194 -13.00 -3.74 -4.03
N VAL A 195 -13.08 -2.46 -4.38
CA VAL A 195 -13.40 -1.35 -3.46
C VAL A 195 -14.85 -1.40 -2.97
N SER A 196 -15.78 -1.80 -3.84
CA SER A 196 -17.20 -1.91 -3.50
C SER A 196 -17.53 -3.14 -2.67
N THR A 197 -16.71 -4.20 -2.78
CA THR A 197 -16.98 -5.49 -2.13
C THR A 197 -16.24 -5.64 -0.80
N PHE A 198 -14.99 -5.19 -0.73
CA PHE A 198 -14.09 -5.46 0.40
C PHE A 198 -13.69 -4.15 1.07
N PRO A 199 -14.13 -3.89 2.33
CA PRO A 199 -13.81 -2.65 3.04
C PRO A 199 -12.31 -2.37 3.12
N ALA A 200 -11.47 -3.41 3.22
CA ALA A 200 -10.02 -3.29 3.26
C ALA A 200 -9.41 -2.62 2.00
N PHE A 201 -10.13 -2.53 0.89
CA PHE A 201 -9.68 -1.81 -0.31
C PHE A 201 -10.28 -0.38 -0.41
N HIS A 202 -11.20 -0.02 0.48
CA HIS A 202 -11.97 1.23 0.46
C HIS A 202 -11.20 2.42 1.07
N ASP A 203 -10.14 2.82 0.37
CA ASP A 203 -9.26 3.95 0.70
C ASP A 203 -9.87 5.26 0.18
N VAL A 204 -10.94 5.69 0.87
CA VAL A 204 -11.72 6.90 0.58
C VAL A 204 -11.87 7.73 1.85
N GLU A 205 -11.64 9.04 1.74
CA GLU A 205 -11.63 9.96 2.87
C GLU A 205 -12.41 11.24 2.62
N GLN A 206 -12.92 11.86 3.68
CA GLN A 206 -13.60 13.15 3.62
C GLN A 206 -12.67 14.23 4.17
N VAL A 207 -12.12 15.08 3.30
CA VAL A 207 -11.16 16.14 3.67
C VAL A 207 -11.55 17.44 2.98
N PHE A 208 -11.62 18.55 3.73
CA PHE A 208 -12.06 19.86 3.22
C PHE A 208 -13.39 19.81 2.44
N GLY A 209 -14.30 18.92 2.86
CA GLY A 209 -15.60 18.70 2.21
C GLY A 209 -15.52 18.03 0.84
N VAL A 210 -14.39 17.40 0.51
CA VAL A 210 -14.17 16.59 -0.71
C VAL A 210 -14.14 15.12 -0.31
N GLU A 211 -14.87 14.28 -1.05
CA GLU A 211 -14.71 12.83 -1.01
C GLU A 211 -13.53 12.42 -1.89
N VAL A 212 -12.45 11.95 -1.27
CA VAL A 212 -11.15 11.77 -1.91
C VAL A 212 -10.85 10.30 -2.06
N TYR A 213 -10.64 9.87 -3.29
CA TYR A 213 -10.35 8.48 -3.64
C TYR A 213 -8.85 8.31 -3.87
N LEU A 214 -8.21 7.41 -3.14
CA LEU A 214 -6.80 7.05 -3.34
C LEU A 214 -6.66 5.59 -3.79
N LEU A 215 -7.47 4.70 -3.23
CA LEU A 215 -7.68 3.30 -3.66
C LEU A 215 -6.36 2.53 -3.90
N LYS A 216 -5.33 2.82 -3.09
CA LYS A 216 -3.94 2.40 -3.35
C LYS A 216 -3.83 0.89 -3.52
N LYS A 217 -4.37 0.12 -2.57
CA LYS A 217 -4.25 -1.35 -2.59
C LYS A 217 -5.00 -1.99 -3.75
N ALA A 218 -6.16 -1.43 -4.14
CA ALA A 218 -6.94 -1.95 -5.25
C ALA A 218 -6.23 -1.72 -6.59
N GLN A 219 -5.70 -0.51 -6.79
CA GLN A 219 -4.89 -0.17 -7.97
C GLN A 219 -3.60 -1.01 -8.04
N LEU A 220 -2.88 -1.16 -6.91
CA LEU A 220 -1.67 -1.98 -6.82
C LEU A 220 -1.96 -3.45 -7.16
N THR A 221 -3.06 -3.99 -6.65
CA THR A 221 -3.48 -5.38 -6.94
C THR A 221 -3.78 -5.58 -8.42
N ALA A 222 -4.57 -4.69 -9.01
CA ALA A 222 -4.88 -4.73 -10.44
C ALA A 222 -3.60 -4.65 -11.30
N TYR A 223 -2.67 -3.77 -10.92
CA TYR A 223 -1.40 -3.64 -11.62
C TYR A 223 -0.53 -4.90 -11.51
N GLN A 224 -0.37 -5.48 -10.32
CA GLN A 224 0.41 -6.72 -10.15
C GLN A 224 -0.16 -7.87 -10.98
N LEU A 225 -1.49 -8.01 -10.99
CA LEU A 225 -2.18 -9.00 -11.83
C LEU A 225 -1.97 -8.74 -13.33
N SER A 226 -1.97 -7.49 -13.77
CA SER A 226 -1.71 -7.13 -15.18
C SER A 226 -0.30 -7.49 -15.65
N LEU A 227 0.68 -7.45 -14.75
CA LEU A 227 2.06 -7.83 -15.08
C LEU A 227 2.23 -9.35 -15.20
N LEU A 228 1.48 -10.12 -14.40
CA LEU A 228 1.55 -11.59 -14.39
C LEU A 228 0.66 -12.21 -15.48
N PHE A 229 -0.53 -11.64 -15.70
CA PHE A 229 -1.55 -12.17 -16.63
C PHE A 229 -2.09 -11.06 -17.55
N PRO A 230 -1.25 -10.52 -18.45
CA PRO A 230 -1.62 -9.41 -19.34
C PRO A 230 -2.74 -9.76 -20.35
N ASP A 231 -3.01 -11.06 -20.56
CA ASP A 231 -4.13 -11.58 -21.35
C ASP A 231 -5.48 -11.52 -20.60
N ARG A 232 -5.46 -11.18 -19.30
CA ARG A 232 -6.64 -11.16 -18.42
C ARG A 232 -6.86 -9.82 -17.73
N PHE A 233 -5.79 -9.10 -17.37
CA PHE A 233 -5.88 -7.84 -16.63
C PHE A 233 -5.11 -6.73 -17.34
N GLY A 234 -5.76 -5.57 -17.47
CA GLY A 234 -5.16 -4.35 -18.00
C GLY A 234 -4.50 -3.51 -16.91
N SER A 235 -3.74 -2.52 -17.35
CA SER A 235 -3.13 -1.51 -16.46
C SER A 235 -3.35 -0.07 -16.94
N GLY A 236 -4.06 0.10 -18.07
CA GLY A 236 -4.32 1.41 -18.66
C GLY A 236 -5.14 2.30 -17.72
N GLY A 237 -4.68 3.54 -17.52
CA GLY A 237 -5.39 4.55 -16.72
C GLY A 237 -5.18 4.46 -15.20
N LEU A 238 -4.52 3.40 -14.69
CA LEU A 238 -4.13 3.33 -13.27
C LEU A 238 -3.23 4.52 -12.91
N CYS A 239 -3.43 5.08 -11.72
CA CYS A 239 -2.60 6.16 -11.18
C CYS A 239 -1.38 5.57 -10.45
N ILE A 240 -0.57 6.43 -9.81
CA ILE A 240 0.38 5.95 -8.82
C ILE A 240 -0.34 5.33 -7.61
N PHE A 241 0.33 4.43 -6.92
CA PHE A 241 -0.18 3.79 -5.70
C PHE A 241 0.26 4.62 -4.50
N ALA A 242 -0.30 5.84 -4.41
CA ALA A 242 0.12 6.87 -3.46
C ALA A 242 0.18 6.33 -2.03
N ASP A 243 1.39 6.06 -1.58
CA ASP A 243 1.70 5.49 -0.28
C ASP A 243 2.34 6.55 0.65
N ASN A 244 3.19 6.17 1.61
CA ASN A 244 3.91 7.14 2.44
C ASN A 244 5.36 7.37 1.99
N VAL A 245 5.87 6.58 1.04
CA VAL A 245 7.20 6.75 0.45
C VAL A 245 7.16 7.85 -0.60
N ILE A 246 6.22 7.76 -1.55
CA ILE A 246 6.12 8.68 -2.68
C ILE A 246 6.03 10.15 -2.25
N PRO A 247 5.10 10.57 -1.37
CA PRO A 247 5.02 11.96 -0.93
C PRO A 247 6.33 12.43 -0.28
N THR A 248 7.05 11.56 0.45
CA THR A 248 8.36 11.90 0.99
C THR A 248 9.40 12.14 -0.09
N ILE A 249 9.47 11.30 -1.13
CA ILE A 249 10.41 11.50 -2.23
C ILE A 249 10.10 12.81 -2.96
N LEU A 250 8.83 13.09 -3.24
CA LEU A 250 8.43 14.35 -3.88
C LEU A 250 8.79 15.58 -3.04
N CYS A 251 8.69 15.50 -1.70
CA CYS A 251 9.16 16.55 -0.79
C CYS A 251 10.68 16.71 -0.80
N LEU A 252 11.44 15.62 -0.83
CA LEU A 252 12.91 15.64 -0.83
C LEU A 252 13.47 16.27 -2.11
N TYR A 253 12.80 16.05 -3.24
CA TYR A 253 13.13 16.69 -4.51
C TYR A 253 12.52 18.10 -4.68
N GLY A 254 11.86 18.62 -3.64
CA GLY A 254 11.28 19.97 -3.64
C GLY A 254 10.14 20.14 -4.64
N VAL A 255 9.51 19.05 -5.09
CA VAL A 255 8.35 19.09 -6.00
C VAL A 255 7.07 19.35 -5.20
N ILE A 256 6.94 18.73 -4.03
CA ILE A 256 5.92 19.08 -3.03
C ILE A 256 6.59 19.95 -1.96
N GLU A 257 6.18 21.20 -1.85
CA GLU A 257 6.58 22.06 -0.75
C GLU A 257 5.51 21.99 0.34
N ILE A 258 5.95 21.86 1.60
CA ILE A 258 5.09 21.70 2.78
C ILE A 258 5.34 22.83 3.77
N SER A 259 4.32 23.13 4.59
CA SER A 259 4.44 24.07 5.71
C SER A 259 5.59 23.73 6.68
N LYS A 260 6.01 24.74 7.46
CA LYS A 260 7.08 24.57 8.47
C LYS A 260 6.67 23.57 9.54
N GLU A 261 5.38 23.55 9.87
CA GLU A 261 4.76 22.68 10.87
C GLU A 261 4.84 21.21 10.43
N LEU A 262 4.48 20.90 9.19
CA LEU A 262 4.60 19.56 8.63
C LEU A 262 6.04 19.10 8.47
N ARG A 263 6.94 20.00 8.07
CA ARG A 263 8.37 19.71 8.02
C ARG A 263 8.90 19.32 9.41
N LYS A 264 8.49 20.05 10.45
CA LYS A 264 8.83 19.71 11.83
C LYS A 264 8.27 18.35 12.25
N LYS A 265 7.03 18.00 11.85
CA LYS A 265 6.46 16.67 12.11
C LYS A 265 7.27 15.56 11.43
N LEU A 266 7.64 15.74 10.17
CA LEU A 266 8.48 14.79 9.42
C LEU A 266 9.85 14.57 10.08
N GLU A 267 10.56 15.66 10.40
CA GLU A 267 11.91 15.61 11.02
C GLU A 267 11.89 14.94 12.40
N ASN A 268 10.85 15.20 13.19
CA ASN A 268 10.70 14.63 14.53
C ASN A 268 9.95 13.29 14.55
N LYS A 269 9.64 12.70 13.38
CA LYS A 269 8.91 11.43 13.24
C LYS A 269 7.58 11.42 14.01
N VAL A 270 6.88 12.55 14.01
CA VAL A 270 5.57 12.70 14.64
C VAL A 270 4.50 12.13 13.70
N LEU A 271 3.53 11.41 14.28
CA LEU A 271 2.38 10.92 13.52
C LEU A 271 1.59 12.11 12.94
N LEU A 272 1.27 11.99 11.66
CA LEU A 272 0.39 12.91 10.97
C LEU A 272 -1.07 12.62 11.33
N GLU A 273 -1.89 13.65 11.18
CA GLU A 273 -3.34 13.51 11.18
C GLU A 273 -3.81 12.89 9.86
N LYS A 274 -5.02 12.32 9.88
CA LYS A 274 -5.61 11.66 8.71
C LYS A 274 -5.75 12.62 7.52
N GLU A 275 -6.18 13.84 7.79
CA GLU A 275 -6.24 14.92 6.80
C GLU A 275 -4.85 15.18 6.17
N GLU A 276 -3.82 15.37 6.99
CA GLU A 276 -2.48 15.72 6.53
C GLU A 276 -1.89 14.64 5.59
N ILE A 277 -2.01 13.36 5.97
CA ILE A 277 -1.50 12.26 5.15
C ILE A 277 -2.32 12.07 3.87
N THR A 278 -3.64 12.27 3.92
CA THR A 278 -4.52 12.17 2.75
C THR A 278 -4.17 13.24 1.71
N VAL A 279 -3.97 14.49 2.13
CA VAL A 279 -3.56 15.57 1.22
C VAL A 279 -2.19 15.27 0.61
N LEU A 280 -1.19 14.83 1.39
CA LEU A 280 0.13 14.47 0.87
C LEU A 280 0.07 13.36 -0.19
N ARG A 281 -0.76 12.34 0.04
CA ARG A 281 -0.98 11.24 -0.91
C ARG A 281 -1.70 11.73 -2.17
N ALA A 282 -2.73 12.57 -2.02
CA ALA A 282 -3.43 13.18 -3.15
C ALA A 282 -2.50 14.08 -3.98
N SER A 283 -1.66 14.90 -3.34
CA SER A 283 -0.63 15.69 -4.02
C SER A 283 0.33 14.81 -4.83
N SER A 284 0.64 13.62 -4.32
CA SER A 284 1.48 12.66 -5.05
C SER A 284 0.81 12.18 -6.33
N VAL A 285 -0.50 11.90 -6.30
CA VAL A 285 -1.28 11.55 -7.49
C VAL A 285 -1.23 12.68 -8.51
N VAL A 286 -1.57 13.91 -8.08
CA VAL A 286 -1.58 15.10 -8.95
C VAL A 286 -0.22 15.33 -9.61
N VAL A 287 0.86 15.32 -8.83
CA VAL A 287 2.22 15.52 -9.34
C VAL A 287 2.61 14.44 -10.34
N CYS A 288 2.33 13.17 -10.05
CA CYS A 288 2.75 12.08 -10.92
C CYS A 288 1.92 11.99 -12.20
N GLU A 289 0.65 12.43 -12.19
CA GLU A 289 -0.12 12.60 -13.43
C GLU A 289 0.50 13.70 -14.31
N LEU A 290 0.95 14.83 -13.74
CA LEU A 290 1.67 15.86 -14.50
C LEU A 290 2.97 15.33 -15.12
N ILE A 291 3.73 14.53 -14.37
CA ILE A 291 4.96 13.90 -14.87
C ILE A 291 4.64 12.89 -15.98
N SER A 292 3.62 12.06 -15.79
CA SER A 292 3.15 11.08 -16.76
C SER A 292 2.73 11.74 -18.07
N GLU A 293 1.96 12.83 -18.00
CA GLU A 293 1.54 13.61 -19.16
C GLU A 293 2.71 14.23 -19.92
N ALA A 294 3.69 14.79 -19.19
CA ALA A 294 4.87 15.44 -19.77
C ALA A 294 5.86 14.45 -20.41
N THR A 295 6.03 13.28 -19.79
CA THR A 295 7.06 12.29 -20.19
C THR A 295 6.50 11.14 -21.02
N LYS A 296 5.17 10.98 -21.07
CA LYS A 296 4.45 9.81 -21.62
C LYS A 296 4.79 8.48 -20.94
N ILE A 297 5.39 8.52 -19.75
CA ILE A 297 5.64 7.34 -18.93
C ILE A 297 4.38 7.03 -18.12
N PRO A 298 3.81 5.83 -18.21
CA PRO A 298 2.63 5.46 -17.42
C PRO A 298 2.82 5.62 -15.91
N SER A 299 1.80 6.12 -15.21
CA SER A 299 1.87 6.36 -13.75
C SER A 299 2.30 5.12 -12.94
N PRO A 300 1.87 3.88 -13.24
CA PRO A 300 2.37 2.69 -12.54
C PRO A 300 3.87 2.42 -12.73
N GLN A 301 4.47 2.86 -13.85
CA GLN A 301 5.92 2.78 -14.06
C GLN A 301 6.66 3.86 -13.27
N LEU A 302 6.10 5.07 -13.23
CA LEU A 302 6.63 6.15 -12.38
C LEU A 302 6.62 5.74 -10.91
N ASP A 303 5.55 5.09 -10.44
CA ASP A 303 5.46 4.55 -9.08
C ASP A 303 6.63 3.62 -8.75
N GLN A 304 6.89 2.62 -9.60
CA GLN A 304 8.02 1.69 -9.42
C GLN A 304 9.37 2.41 -9.40
N ALA A 305 9.56 3.37 -10.30
CA ALA A 305 10.79 4.17 -10.38
C ALA A 305 10.99 5.01 -9.11
N LEU A 306 9.94 5.69 -8.62
CA LEU A 306 9.96 6.46 -7.37
C LEU A 306 10.26 5.58 -6.15
N TRP A 307 9.66 4.38 -6.08
CA TRP A 307 9.94 3.40 -5.03
C TRP A 307 11.40 2.94 -5.03
N LYS A 308 11.96 2.70 -6.22
CA LYS A 308 13.37 2.32 -6.37
C LYS A 308 14.30 3.48 -6.04
N LEU A 309 13.95 4.70 -6.46
CA LEU A 309 14.68 5.93 -6.12
C LEU A 309 14.72 6.14 -4.62
N GLY A 310 13.59 5.98 -3.92
CA GLY A 310 13.53 6.09 -2.47
C GLY A 310 14.36 5.06 -1.69
N LYS A 311 14.94 4.08 -2.38
CA LYS A 311 15.81 3.03 -1.83
C LYS A 311 17.20 3.01 -2.47
N SER A 312 17.50 3.91 -3.42
CA SER A 312 18.71 3.83 -4.25
C SER A 312 19.99 4.22 -3.51
N THR A 313 19.90 5.10 -2.52
CA THR A 313 21.04 5.50 -1.68
C THR A 313 20.72 5.33 -0.18
N PRO A 314 21.73 5.16 0.69
CA PRO A 314 21.54 5.13 2.13
C PRO A 314 20.81 6.36 2.67
N GLU A 315 21.10 7.55 2.14
CA GLU A 315 20.47 8.81 2.54
C GLU A 315 18.96 8.80 2.24
N LEU A 316 18.57 8.41 1.02
CA LEU A 316 17.16 8.31 0.64
C LEU A 316 16.45 7.20 1.41
N ARG A 317 17.11 6.06 1.65
CA ARG A 317 16.54 4.93 2.41
C ARG A 317 16.32 5.27 3.89
N ASN A 318 17.21 6.07 4.48
CA ASN A 318 17.18 6.45 5.89
C ASN A 318 16.45 7.76 6.17
N SER A 319 16.07 8.51 5.13
CA SER A 319 15.27 9.73 5.28
C SER A 319 13.96 9.44 6.05
N PRO A 320 13.52 10.36 6.92
CA PRO A 320 12.27 10.20 7.65
C PRO A 320 11.11 10.05 6.65
N ARG A 321 10.12 9.24 6.99
CA ARG A 321 8.90 9.06 6.20
C ARG A 321 7.75 9.75 6.92
N PHE A 322 6.75 10.20 6.17
CA PHE A 322 5.49 10.59 6.78
C PHE A 322 4.86 9.37 7.45
N LEU A 323 4.43 9.53 8.70
CA LEU A 323 3.91 8.44 9.52
C LEU A 323 2.44 8.67 9.78
N TYR A 324 1.64 7.66 9.49
CA TYR A 324 0.25 7.57 9.93
C TYR A 324 0.04 6.15 10.43
N GLN A 325 -0.57 5.99 11.60
CA GLN A 325 -0.62 4.69 12.28
C GLN A 325 -1.59 3.74 11.57
N ASP A 326 -2.82 4.19 11.32
CA ASP A 326 -3.89 3.32 10.83
C ASP A 326 -3.90 3.20 9.31
N THR A 327 -3.14 2.24 8.80
CA THR A 327 -2.90 2.09 7.36
C THR A 327 -3.74 0.98 6.73
N VAL A 328 -4.78 0.46 7.41
CA VAL A 328 -5.52 -0.71 6.90
C VAL A 328 -6.07 -0.51 5.49
N MET A 329 -6.53 0.70 5.15
CA MET A 329 -7.01 1.01 3.79
C MET A 329 -5.91 1.49 2.84
N PHE A 330 -4.79 1.91 3.41
CA PHE A 330 -3.63 2.53 2.77
C PHE A 330 -2.79 1.53 1.95
#